data_AF-A0A432R9Q8-F1
#
_entry.id   AF-A0A432R9Q8-F1
#
_cell.length_a   1.000
_cell.length_b   1.000
_cell.length_c   1.000
_cell.angle_alpha   90.00
_cell.angle_beta   90.00
_cell.angle_gamma   90.00
#
_symmetry.space_group_name_H-M   'P 1'
#
loop_
_entity.id
_entity.type
_entity.pdbx_description
1 polymer ?
#
loop_
_entity_poly.entity_id
_entity_poly.type
_entity_poly.pdbx_seq_one_letter_code
_entity_poly.pdbx_strand_id
1 'polypeptide(L)'
;MRVGIVALQGGVSEHAYMVRRAARNLGIDCEIVYVKHAENLNGIDALILPGGESTTIGALMARTGLLKPLKNLLEAGETPVLATCAGAILLAKRVVDKHVGEVKQPLLAVMDFEAVRNYFGRQRESFETPLRVRLDGGEVSVRGVFIRAPAFTKVWGRAESISDFEGVSVAVREGEKIALAFHPELTSDTVIHEYLLRKALG
;
A
#
# COMPACT_ATOMS: atom_id res chain seq x y z
N MET A 1 1.67 -10.05 17.81
CA MET A 1 1.63 -9.85 16.35
C MET A 1 2.89 -9.14 15.89
N ARG A 2 3.44 -9.48 14.72
CA ARG A 2 4.64 -8.88 14.12
C ARG A 2 4.27 -8.24 12.79
N VAL A 3 4.33 -6.91 12.72
CA VAL A 3 3.97 -6.16 11.52
C VAL A 3 5.24 -5.66 10.85
N GLY A 4 5.49 -6.18 9.65
CA GLY A 4 6.58 -5.72 8.80
C GLY A 4 6.26 -4.39 8.14
N ILE A 5 7.19 -3.43 8.17
CA ILE A 5 7.10 -2.20 7.37
C ILE A 5 8.37 -2.10 6.53
N VAL A 6 8.24 -2.07 5.20
CA VAL A 6 9.39 -1.88 4.32
C VAL A 6 10.04 -0.53 4.60
N ALA A 7 11.29 -0.57 5.07
CA ALA A 7 11.99 0.56 5.66
C ALA A 7 13.20 1.01 4.82
N LEU A 8 13.02 1.02 3.50
CA LEU A 8 14.06 1.45 2.54
C LEU A 8 14.01 2.96 2.28
N GLN A 9 12.81 3.52 2.17
CA GLN A 9 12.53 4.96 2.00
C GLN A 9 11.03 5.19 2.23
N GLY A 10 10.64 6.39 2.66
CA GLY A 10 9.23 6.80 2.65
C GLY A 10 8.57 6.92 4.03
N GLY A 11 7.24 6.81 4.07
CA GLY A 11 6.37 7.04 5.24
C GLY A 11 6.44 5.97 6.35
N VAL A 12 7.65 5.51 6.68
CA VAL A 12 7.89 4.38 7.59
C VAL A 12 7.45 4.70 9.02
N SER A 13 7.85 5.87 9.53
CA SER A 13 7.56 6.34 10.89
C SER A 13 6.07 6.53 11.14
N GLU A 14 5.39 7.09 10.15
CA GLU A 14 3.97 7.41 10.15
C GLU A 14 3.14 6.13 10.19
N HIS A 15 3.48 5.15 9.36
CA HIS A 15 2.86 3.83 9.43
C HIS A 15 3.15 3.13 10.77
N ALA A 16 4.38 3.17 11.28
CA ALA A 16 4.71 2.58 12.57
C ALA A 16 3.93 3.22 13.73
N TYR A 17 3.69 4.53 13.67
CA TYR A 17 2.85 5.25 14.63
C TYR A 17 1.40 4.78 14.56
N MET A 18 0.83 4.69 13.35
CA MET A 18 -0.55 4.29 13.15
C MET A 18 -0.82 2.83 13.50
N VAL A 19 0.12 1.91 13.21
CA VAL A 19 0.03 0.52 13.65
C VAL A 19 -0.01 0.42 15.17
N ARG A 20 0.84 1.16 15.89
CA ARG A 20 0.82 1.16 17.37
C ARG A 20 -0.51 1.69 17.93
N ARG A 21 -1.09 2.71 17.30
CA ARG A 21 -2.41 3.23 17.68
C ARG A 21 -3.52 2.22 17.41
N ALA A 22 -3.55 1.64 16.22
CA ALA A 22 -4.51 0.60 15.85
C ALA A 22 -4.41 -0.61 16.80
N ALA A 23 -3.20 -1.09 17.08
CA ALA A 23 -2.97 -2.19 18.02
C ALA A 23 -3.50 -1.88 19.44
N ARG A 24 -3.27 -0.65 19.92
CA ARG A 24 -3.83 -0.19 21.20
C ARG A 24 -5.36 -0.17 21.21
N ASN A 25 -5.99 0.34 20.14
CA ASN A 25 -7.44 0.37 20.02
C ASN A 25 -8.05 -1.05 20.00
N LEU A 26 -7.33 -2.00 19.42
CA LEU A 26 -7.71 -3.41 19.36
C LEU A 26 -7.33 -4.20 20.63
N GLY A 27 -6.56 -3.61 21.54
CA GLY A 27 -6.08 -4.30 22.75
C GLY A 27 -5.10 -5.45 22.46
N ILE A 28 -4.31 -5.35 21.39
CA ILE A 28 -3.34 -6.38 20.98
C ILE A 28 -1.89 -5.90 21.10
N ASP A 29 -1.00 -6.82 21.43
CA ASP A 29 0.44 -6.57 21.40
C ASP A 29 1.01 -6.70 19.99
N CYS A 30 1.71 -5.65 19.57
CA CYS A 30 2.30 -5.55 18.23
C CYS A 30 3.78 -5.16 18.29
N GLU A 31 4.62 -5.99 17.67
CA GLU A 31 6.02 -5.68 17.36
C GLU A 31 6.08 -5.08 15.94
N ILE A 32 6.81 -3.97 15.78
CA ILE A 32 7.10 -3.40 14.46
C ILE A 32 8.45 -3.94 13.98
N VAL A 33 8.45 -4.61 12.83
CA VAL A 33 9.66 -5.11 12.18
C VAL A 33 9.99 -4.20 11.00
N TYR A 34 11.10 -3.47 11.07
CA TYR A 34 11.57 -2.65 9.95
C TYR A 34 12.25 -3.55 8.92
N VAL A 35 11.59 -3.76 7.78
CA VAL A 35 12.05 -4.67 6.73
C VAL A 35 13.02 -3.94 5.81
N LYS A 36 14.32 -4.24 5.96
CA LYS A 36 15.40 -3.76 5.10
C LYS A 36 16.08 -4.88 4.33
N HIS A 37 16.02 -6.09 4.88
CA HIS A 37 16.64 -7.30 4.34
C HIS A 37 15.65 -8.47 4.36
N ALA A 38 15.96 -9.54 3.63
CA ALA A 38 15.07 -10.68 3.44
C ALA A 38 14.72 -11.39 4.76
N GLU A 39 15.68 -11.46 5.68
CA GLU A 39 15.53 -12.10 6.99
C GLU A 39 14.50 -11.39 7.87
N ASN A 40 14.23 -10.11 7.61
CA ASN A 40 13.20 -9.36 8.32
C ASN A 40 11.78 -9.77 7.94
N LEU A 41 11.60 -10.49 6.82
CA LEU A 41 10.30 -11.04 6.43
C LEU A 41 9.92 -12.29 7.24
N ASN A 42 10.88 -12.89 7.95
CA ASN A 42 10.63 -14.13 8.68
C ASN A 42 9.67 -13.90 9.85
N GLY A 43 8.53 -14.59 9.82
CA GLY A 43 7.53 -14.59 10.89
C GLY A 43 6.80 -13.26 11.05
N ILE A 44 6.61 -12.50 9.97
CA ILE A 44 5.67 -11.36 9.97
C ILE A 44 4.25 -11.87 9.76
N ASP A 45 3.31 -11.28 10.49
CA ASP A 45 1.87 -11.60 10.39
C ASP A 45 1.16 -10.66 9.42
N ALA A 46 1.70 -9.46 9.21
CA ALA A 46 1.20 -8.47 8.25
C ALA A 46 2.35 -7.65 7.67
N LEU A 47 2.13 -7.05 6.50
CA LEU A 47 3.12 -6.22 5.82
C LEU A 47 2.54 -4.87 5.39
N ILE A 48 3.36 -3.82 5.52
CA ILE A 48 3.10 -2.50 4.97
C ILE A 48 4.17 -2.11 3.94
N LEU A 49 3.71 -1.67 2.76
CA LEU A 49 4.52 -1.01 1.74
C LEU A 49 4.19 0.49 1.75
N PRO A 50 5.03 1.33 2.38
CA PRO A 50 4.69 2.73 2.59
C PRO A 50 4.76 3.56 1.31
N GLY A 51 4.15 4.76 1.36
CA GLY A 51 4.35 5.80 0.38
C GLY A 51 5.79 6.34 0.37
N GLY A 52 6.16 7.11 -0.65
CA GLY A 52 7.53 7.55 -0.88
C GLY A 52 7.80 7.78 -2.36
N GLU A 53 8.99 7.43 -2.84
CA GLU A 53 9.32 7.45 -4.27
C GLU A 53 9.48 6.02 -4.82
N SER A 54 8.49 5.56 -5.57
CA SER A 54 8.40 4.16 -6.04
C SER A 54 9.61 3.70 -6.84
N THR A 55 10.20 4.57 -7.67
CA THR A 55 11.40 4.27 -8.46
C THR A 55 12.60 3.99 -7.56
N THR A 56 12.80 4.83 -6.54
CA THR A 56 13.85 4.68 -5.53
C THR A 56 13.63 3.43 -4.69
N ILE A 57 12.42 3.20 -4.19
CA ILE A 57 12.10 2.02 -3.37
C ILE A 57 12.35 0.74 -4.17
N GLY A 58 11.85 0.67 -5.41
CA GLY A 58 12.08 -0.48 -6.29
C GLY A 58 13.57 -0.72 -6.58
N ALA A 59 14.33 0.34 -6.86
CA ALA A 59 15.77 0.25 -7.05
C ALA A 59 16.52 -0.23 -5.80
N LEU A 60 16.14 0.26 -4.61
CA LEU A 60 16.72 -0.18 -3.35
C LEU A 60 16.37 -1.65 -3.04
N MET A 61 15.12 -2.09 -3.30
CA MET A 61 14.73 -3.50 -3.16
C MET A 61 15.56 -4.42 -4.05
N ALA A 62 15.81 -4.00 -5.30
CA ALA A 62 16.64 -4.77 -6.22
C ALA A 62 18.10 -4.83 -5.74
N ARG A 63 18.68 -3.69 -5.32
CA ARG A 63 20.07 -3.60 -4.84
C ARG A 63 20.33 -4.37 -3.55
N THR A 64 19.35 -4.40 -2.65
CA THR A 64 19.44 -5.11 -1.35
C THR A 64 19.09 -6.59 -1.45
N GLY A 65 18.63 -7.06 -2.61
CA GLY A 65 18.14 -8.44 -2.79
C GLY A 65 16.77 -8.71 -2.19
N LEU A 66 16.08 -7.69 -1.64
CA LEU A 66 14.76 -7.82 -1.01
C LEU A 66 13.62 -8.09 -2.00
N LEU A 67 13.77 -7.64 -3.26
CA LEU A 67 12.69 -7.67 -4.26
C LEU A 67 12.09 -9.08 -4.46
N LYS A 68 12.95 -10.10 -4.65
CA LYS A 68 12.51 -11.47 -4.93
C LYS A 68 11.89 -12.16 -3.70
N PRO A 69 12.52 -12.16 -2.51
CA PRO A 69 11.90 -12.68 -1.28
C PRO A 69 10.54 -12.04 -0.98
N LEU A 70 10.44 -10.71 -1.11
CA LEU A 70 9.20 -10.00 -0.89
C LEU A 70 8.14 -10.40 -1.92
N LYS A 71 8.49 -10.46 -3.21
CA LYS A 71 7.56 -10.91 -4.25
C LYS A 71 7.02 -12.31 -3.96
N ASN A 72 7.88 -13.26 -3.60
CA ASN A 72 7.48 -14.62 -3.27
C ASN A 72 6.47 -14.66 -2.11
N LEU A 73 6.71 -13.87 -1.05
CA LEU A 73 5.79 -13.77 0.09
C LEU A 73 4.41 -13.24 -0.34
N LEU A 74 4.38 -12.22 -1.20
CA LEU A 74 3.13 -11.63 -1.69
C LEU A 74 2.33 -12.54 -2.65
N GLU A 75 3.04 -13.38 -3.39
CA GLU A 75 2.47 -14.37 -4.32
C GLU A 75 1.94 -15.62 -3.58
N ALA A 76 2.56 -16.01 -2.46
CA ALA A 76 2.02 -17.05 -1.58
C ALA A 76 0.63 -16.66 -1.04
N GLY A 77 0.41 -15.36 -0.79
CA GLY A 77 -0.92 -14.80 -0.56
C GLY A 77 -1.49 -15.00 0.84
N GLU A 78 -0.70 -15.52 1.78
CA GLU A 78 -1.09 -15.77 3.17
C GLU A 78 -0.98 -14.51 4.05
N THR A 79 -0.06 -13.60 3.74
CA THR A 79 0.21 -12.40 4.55
C THR A 79 -0.67 -11.22 4.09
N PRO A 80 -1.50 -10.63 4.98
CA PRO A 80 -2.18 -9.37 4.74
C PRO A 80 -1.23 -8.22 4.45
N VAL A 81 -1.52 -7.45 3.40
CA VAL A 81 -0.63 -6.39 2.91
C VAL A 81 -1.40 -5.09 2.71
N LEU A 82 -0.89 -4.01 3.30
CA LEU A 82 -1.31 -2.65 3.04
C LEU A 82 -0.24 -1.90 2.26
N ALA A 83 -0.57 -1.45 1.06
CA ALA A 83 0.33 -0.66 0.23
C ALA A 83 -0.26 0.73 -0.03
N THR A 84 0.51 1.79 0.23
CA THR A 84 0.05 3.18 0.07
C THR A 84 0.92 3.91 -0.95
N CYS A 85 0.30 4.72 -1.81
CA CYS A 85 0.93 5.57 -2.82
C CYS A 85 2.06 4.87 -3.61
N ALA A 86 3.33 5.10 -3.26
CA ALA A 86 4.47 4.42 -3.88
C ALA A 86 4.47 2.91 -3.71
N GLY A 87 4.09 2.40 -2.52
CA GLY A 87 3.89 0.99 -2.28
C GLY A 87 2.83 0.40 -3.20
N ALA A 88 1.72 1.12 -3.41
CA ALA A 88 0.68 0.68 -4.33
C ALA A 88 1.19 0.57 -5.77
N ILE A 89 1.97 1.55 -6.24
CA ILE A 89 2.62 1.49 -7.57
C ILE A 89 3.50 0.25 -7.71
N LEU A 90 4.25 -0.15 -6.67
CA LEU A 90 5.12 -1.33 -6.71
C LEU A 90 4.34 -2.64 -6.89
N LEU A 91 3.10 -2.72 -6.41
CA LEU A 91 2.26 -3.91 -6.56
C LEU A 91 1.64 -4.05 -7.96
N ALA A 92 1.44 -2.94 -8.67
CA ALA A 92 0.81 -2.91 -9.98
C ALA A 92 1.59 -3.73 -11.02
N LYS A 93 0.87 -4.52 -11.84
CA LYS A 93 1.47 -5.22 -12.99
C LYS A 93 1.88 -4.28 -14.13
N ARG A 94 1.27 -3.09 -14.22
CA ARG A 94 1.59 -2.09 -15.22
C ARG A 94 1.70 -0.71 -14.59
N VAL A 95 2.76 0.03 -14.93
CA VAL A 95 2.97 1.40 -14.45
C VAL A 95 3.23 2.32 -15.64
N VAL A 96 2.42 3.38 -15.71
CA VAL A 96 2.49 4.40 -16.77
C VAL A 96 2.71 5.76 -16.13
N ASP A 97 3.46 6.62 -16.80
CA ASP A 97 3.57 8.03 -16.52
C ASP A 97 2.97 8.82 -17.69
N LYS A 98 2.19 9.86 -17.38
CA LYS A 98 1.47 10.65 -18.41
C LYS A 98 2.42 11.33 -19.40
N HIS A 99 3.67 11.61 -19.01
CA HIS A 99 4.61 12.37 -19.84
C HIS A 99 5.57 11.48 -20.63
N VAL A 100 6.02 10.36 -20.04
CA VAL A 100 7.05 9.50 -20.64
C VAL A 100 6.53 8.11 -21.06
N GLY A 101 5.25 7.81 -20.82
CA GLY A 101 4.65 6.53 -21.15
C GLY A 101 5.02 5.44 -20.15
N GLU A 102 5.33 4.24 -20.61
CA GLU A 102 5.64 3.11 -19.73
C GLU A 102 6.95 3.35 -18.96
N VAL A 103 6.87 3.24 -17.63
CA VAL A 103 8.02 3.49 -16.75
C VAL A 103 8.75 2.18 -16.47
N LYS A 104 9.99 2.08 -16.94
CA LYS A 104 10.86 0.96 -16.58
C LYS A 104 11.44 1.17 -15.18
N GLN A 105 10.88 0.48 -14.19
CA GLN A 105 11.40 0.41 -12.83
C GLN A 105 11.25 -1.01 -12.26
N PRO A 106 12.03 -1.40 -11.24
CA PRO A 106 11.76 -2.65 -10.54
C PRO A 106 10.40 -2.58 -9.84
N LEU A 107 9.56 -3.59 -10.07
CA LEU A 107 8.23 -3.75 -9.50
C LEU A 107 8.11 -5.12 -8.86
N LEU A 108 7.20 -5.25 -7.90
CA LEU A 108 6.75 -6.55 -7.39
C LEU A 108 5.79 -7.17 -8.42
N ALA A 109 4.90 -6.34 -8.99
CA ALA A 109 3.99 -6.70 -10.07
C ALA A 109 3.14 -7.94 -9.75
N VAL A 110 2.49 -7.92 -8.58
CA VAL A 110 1.73 -9.04 -7.99
C VAL A 110 0.23 -8.79 -7.91
N MET A 111 -0.26 -7.67 -8.44
CA MET A 111 -1.69 -7.34 -8.51
C MET A 111 -2.14 -6.93 -9.92
N ASP A 112 -3.34 -7.36 -10.29
CA ASP A 112 -3.98 -7.16 -11.60
C ASP A 112 -4.56 -5.75 -11.80
N PHE A 113 -3.71 -4.72 -11.71
CA PHE A 113 -4.09 -3.35 -12.04
C PHE A 113 -2.96 -2.54 -12.69
N GLU A 114 -3.37 -1.43 -13.33
CA GLU A 114 -2.51 -0.43 -13.95
C GLU A 114 -2.49 0.82 -13.08
N ALA A 115 -1.30 1.25 -12.67
CA ALA A 115 -1.09 2.50 -11.96
C ALA A 115 -0.57 3.59 -12.91
N VAL A 116 -1.23 4.74 -12.91
CA VAL A 116 -0.72 5.95 -13.57
C VAL A 116 -0.15 6.88 -12.51
N ARG A 117 1.14 7.19 -12.61
CA ARG A 117 1.85 8.08 -11.67
C ARG A 117 1.37 9.52 -11.80
N ASN A 118 1.37 10.25 -10.69
CA ASN A 118 1.07 11.70 -10.64
C ASN A 118 -0.24 12.07 -11.37
N TYR A 119 -1.30 11.29 -11.15
CA TYR A 119 -2.48 11.33 -12.01
C TYR A 119 -3.27 12.66 -11.90
N PHE A 120 -3.43 13.19 -10.70
CA PHE A 120 -4.33 14.33 -10.44
C PHE A 120 -3.78 15.70 -10.90
N GLY A 121 -2.56 15.74 -11.45
CA GLY A 121 -1.96 16.92 -12.06
C GLY A 121 -1.50 17.98 -11.04
N ARG A 122 -0.79 19.00 -11.55
CA ARG A 122 -0.09 20.02 -10.71
C ARG A 122 -1.00 20.78 -9.75
N GLN A 123 -2.19 21.17 -10.21
CA GLN A 123 -3.13 21.95 -9.39
C GLN A 123 -3.73 21.16 -8.22
N ARG A 124 -3.72 19.83 -8.31
CA ARG A 124 -4.18 18.90 -7.27
C ARG A 124 -3.07 17.95 -6.87
N GLU A 125 -1.85 18.47 -6.80
CA GLU A 125 -0.69 17.72 -6.31
C GLU A 125 -0.81 17.37 -4.84
N SER A 126 -1.63 18.09 -4.07
CA SER A 126 -1.99 17.67 -2.72
C SER A 126 -3.41 18.11 -2.40
N PHE A 127 -4.26 17.16 -1.97
CA PHE A 127 -5.61 17.46 -1.53
C PHE A 127 -6.13 16.38 -0.59
N GLU A 128 -7.20 16.71 0.13
CA GLU A 128 -7.87 15.80 1.02
C GLU A 128 -9.36 15.72 0.68
N THR A 129 -9.94 14.53 0.79
CA THR A 129 -11.37 14.32 0.52
C THR A 129 -11.88 13.14 1.34
N PRO A 130 -13.15 13.14 1.80
CA PRO A 130 -13.75 11.93 2.33
C PRO A 130 -13.89 10.87 1.23
N LEU A 131 -13.56 9.63 1.56
CA LEU A 131 -13.70 8.47 0.67
C LEU A 131 -14.54 7.39 1.33
N ARG A 132 -15.29 6.66 0.50
CA ARG A 132 -15.98 5.44 0.90
C ARG A 132 -15.16 4.25 0.41
N VAL A 133 -14.71 3.40 1.33
CA VAL A 133 -13.87 2.23 1.04
C VAL A 133 -14.61 0.96 1.45
N ARG A 134 -14.73 0.01 0.53
CA ARG A 134 -15.36 -1.29 0.79
C ARG A 134 -14.33 -2.27 1.39
N LEU A 135 -14.57 -2.72 2.61
CA LEU A 135 -13.76 -3.71 3.34
C LEU A 135 -14.62 -4.94 3.69
N ASP A 136 -14.04 -5.97 4.31
CA ASP A 136 -14.70 -7.26 4.62
C ASP A 136 -15.93 -7.12 5.57
N GLY A 137 -16.10 -5.97 6.23
CA GLY A 137 -17.26 -5.65 7.09
C GLY A 137 -18.25 -4.65 6.48
N GLY A 138 -18.07 -4.26 5.22
CA GLY A 138 -18.89 -3.26 4.53
C GLY A 138 -18.14 -1.98 4.16
N GLU A 139 -18.91 -0.96 3.82
CA GLU A 139 -18.36 0.34 3.43
C GLU A 139 -18.02 1.19 4.66
N VAL A 140 -16.80 1.70 4.71
CA VAL A 140 -16.32 2.62 5.74
C VAL A 140 -15.97 3.98 5.14
N SER A 141 -16.23 5.05 5.89
CA SER A 141 -15.80 6.40 5.51
C SER A 141 -14.42 6.67 6.08
N VAL A 142 -13.46 7.05 5.23
CA VAL A 142 -12.10 7.42 5.63
C VAL A 142 -11.69 8.76 5.05
N ARG A 143 -10.71 9.43 5.64
CA ARG A 143 -10.08 10.62 5.05
C ARG A 143 -9.00 10.20 4.08
N GLY A 144 -9.17 10.48 2.78
CA GLY A 144 -8.14 10.26 1.78
C GLY A 144 -7.24 11.48 1.65
N VAL A 145 -5.97 11.36 2.07
CA VAL A 145 -4.92 12.36 1.85
C VAL A 145 -4.13 11.98 0.60
N PHE A 146 -4.23 12.77 -0.45
CA PHE A 146 -3.57 12.54 -1.73
C PHE A 146 -2.38 13.48 -1.86
N ILE A 147 -1.17 12.95 -2.08
CA ILE A 147 0.04 13.73 -2.31
C ILE A 147 0.75 13.16 -3.53
N ARG A 148 0.73 13.91 -4.64
CA ARG A 148 1.21 13.51 -5.98
C ARG A 148 0.74 12.11 -6.35
N ALA A 149 -0.51 11.83 -5.98
CA ALA A 149 -1.02 10.48 -5.92
C ALA A 149 -1.12 9.83 -7.30
N PRO A 150 -0.90 8.50 -7.38
CA PRO A 150 -1.28 7.75 -8.57
C PRO A 150 -2.81 7.67 -8.69
N ALA A 151 -3.29 7.15 -9.82
CA ALA A 151 -4.63 6.57 -9.90
C ALA A 151 -4.56 5.20 -10.59
N PHE A 152 -5.55 4.36 -10.32
CA PHE A 152 -5.61 3.00 -10.87
C PHE A 152 -6.60 2.98 -12.03
N THR A 153 -6.08 3.11 -13.25
CA THR A 153 -6.88 3.36 -14.47
C THR A 153 -7.51 2.11 -15.06
N LYS A 154 -6.95 0.94 -14.75
CA LYS A 154 -7.49 -0.36 -15.14
C LYS A 154 -7.31 -1.33 -14.00
N VAL A 155 -8.36 -2.10 -13.72
CA VAL A 155 -8.38 -3.18 -12.74
C VAL A 155 -8.98 -4.39 -13.44
N TRP A 156 -8.37 -5.55 -13.33
CA TRP A 156 -8.78 -6.75 -14.05
C TRP A 156 -8.52 -8.02 -13.25
N GLY A 157 -8.79 -9.18 -13.84
CA GLY A 157 -8.45 -10.47 -13.27
C GLY A 157 -9.13 -10.68 -11.92
N ARG A 158 -8.34 -10.92 -10.88
CA ARG A 158 -8.85 -11.11 -9.51
C ARG A 158 -8.88 -9.83 -8.68
N ALA A 159 -8.34 -8.73 -9.22
CA ALA A 159 -8.36 -7.46 -8.54
C ALA A 159 -9.74 -6.79 -8.67
N GLU A 160 -10.14 -6.05 -7.64
CA GLU A 160 -11.38 -5.29 -7.63
C GLU A 160 -11.14 -3.86 -7.13
N SER A 161 -11.83 -2.88 -7.71
CA SER A 161 -11.88 -1.53 -7.13
C SER A 161 -12.72 -1.57 -5.86
N ILE A 162 -12.16 -1.08 -4.76
CA ILE A 162 -12.86 -0.96 -3.47
C ILE A 162 -13.13 0.50 -3.09
N SER A 163 -12.62 1.46 -3.87
CA SER A 163 -12.95 2.89 -3.74
C SER A 163 -12.60 3.62 -5.02
N ASP A 164 -13.51 4.49 -5.46
CA ASP A 164 -13.34 5.33 -6.65
C ASP A 164 -13.46 6.81 -6.26
N PHE A 165 -12.72 7.65 -6.97
CA PHE A 165 -12.76 9.10 -6.84
C PHE A 165 -12.73 9.72 -8.24
N GLU A 166 -13.72 10.55 -8.56
CA GLU A 166 -13.84 11.24 -9.86
C GLU A 166 -13.73 10.29 -11.08
N GLY A 167 -14.33 9.11 -10.97
CA GLY A 167 -14.38 8.14 -12.07
C GLY A 167 -13.12 7.30 -12.27
N VAL A 168 -12.14 7.38 -11.36
CA VAL A 168 -10.97 6.49 -11.35
C VAL A 168 -10.81 5.79 -10.00
N SER A 169 -10.29 4.57 -10.02
CA SER A 169 -10.07 3.81 -8.80
C SER A 169 -8.89 4.37 -7.99
N VAL A 170 -9.10 4.52 -6.69
CA VAL A 170 -8.12 5.04 -5.72
C VAL A 170 -7.83 4.04 -4.59
N ALA A 171 -8.57 2.93 -4.55
CA ALA A 171 -8.23 1.76 -3.75
C ALA A 171 -8.60 0.48 -4.49
N VAL A 172 -7.68 -0.49 -4.49
CA VAL A 172 -7.85 -1.80 -5.15
C VAL A 172 -7.52 -2.90 -4.17
N ARG A 173 -8.24 -4.02 -4.25
CA ARG A 173 -7.99 -5.24 -3.47
C ARG A 173 -7.74 -6.43 -4.39
N GLU A 174 -6.81 -7.31 -4.03
CA GLU A 174 -6.66 -8.64 -4.64
C GLU A 174 -6.21 -9.65 -3.59
N GLY A 175 -7.14 -10.51 -3.16
CA GLY A 175 -6.94 -11.41 -2.02
C GLY A 175 -6.59 -10.60 -0.75
N GLU A 176 -5.51 -10.99 -0.10
CA GLU A 176 -5.01 -10.37 1.14
C GLU A 176 -4.26 -9.03 0.93
N LYS A 177 -4.16 -8.54 -0.31
CA LYS A 177 -3.47 -7.29 -0.64
C LYS A 177 -4.46 -6.16 -0.88
N ILE A 178 -4.23 -5.01 -0.23
CA ILE A 178 -4.89 -3.75 -0.54
C ILE A 178 -3.87 -2.70 -0.99
N ALA A 179 -4.20 -1.98 -2.06
CA ALA A 179 -3.39 -0.93 -2.66
C ALA A 179 -4.19 0.37 -2.65
N LEU A 180 -3.66 1.41 -2.02
CA LEU A 180 -4.31 2.72 -1.85
C LEU A 180 -3.51 3.81 -2.55
N ALA A 181 -4.17 4.67 -3.30
CA ALA A 181 -3.56 5.84 -3.92
C ALA A 181 -3.31 6.98 -2.92
N PHE A 182 -3.94 6.93 -1.75
CA PHE A 182 -3.88 7.93 -0.70
C PHE A 182 -3.11 7.43 0.54
N HIS A 183 -2.87 8.34 1.47
CA HIS A 183 -2.04 8.16 2.66
C HIS A 183 -2.90 8.12 3.95
N PRO A 184 -3.47 6.96 4.33
CA PRO A 184 -4.18 6.84 5.62
C PRO A 184 -3.28 7.16 6.82
N GLU A 185 -1.96 6.96 6.69
CA GLU A 185 -0.96 7.22 7.73
C GLU A 185 -0.77 8.69 8.08
N LEU A 186 -1.24 9.60 7.22
CA LEU A 186 -1.19 11.05 7.44
C LEU A 186 -2.47 11.60 8.09
N THR A 187 -3.33 10.70 8.58
CA THR A 187 -4.60 11.05 9.24
C THR A 187 -4.59 10.63 10.70
N SER A 188 -5.63 11.03 11.45
CA SER A 188 -5.86 10.54 12.80
C SER A 188 -6.63 9.21 12.85
N ASP A 189 -7.17 8.75 11.72
CA ASP A 189 -8.06 7.61 11.56
C ASP A 189 -7.28 6.30 11.38
N THR A 190 -7.51 5.35 12.29
CA THR A 190 -6.83 4.05 12.31
C THR A 190 -7.60 2.94 11.57
N VAL A 191 -8.78 3.21 10.99
CA VAL A 191 -9.67 2.20 10.40
C VAL A 191 -8.95 1.26 9.42
N ILE A 192 -8.11 1.81 8.53
CA ILE A 192 -7.38 1.01 7.53
C ILE A 192 -6.28 0.15 8.19
N HIS A 193 -5.56 0.70 9.16
CA HIS A 193 -4.53 -0.06 9.88
C HIS A 193 -5.17 -1.11 10.78
N GLU A 194 -6.28 -0.82 11.44
CA GLU A 194 -7.05 -1.80 12.22
C GLU A 194 -7.57 -2.92 11.33
N TYR A 195 -8.05 -2.60 10.12
CA TYR A 195 -8.42 -3.61 9.14
C TYR A 195 -7.25 -4.55 8.83
N LEU A 196 -6.05 -4.02 8.55
CA LEU A 196 -4.85 -4.84 8.33
C LEU A 196 -4.55 -5.76 9.52
N LEU A 197 -4.62 -5.24 10.75
CA LEU A 197 -4.35 -6.04 11.95
C LEU A 197 -5.42 -7.10 12.18
N ARG A 198 -6.70 -6.80 11.93
CA ARG A 198 -7.78 -7.80 12.01
C ARG A 198 -7.56 -8.93 11.01
N LYS A 199 -7.20 -8.62 9.77
CA LYS A 199 -6.87 -9.63 8.75
C LYS A 199 -5.75 -10.57 9.19
N ALA A 200 -4.77 -10.06 9.94
CA ALA A 200 -3.67 -10.86 10.46
C ALA A 200 -4.00 -11.69 11.72
N LEU A 201 -5.15 -11.45 12.38
CA LEU A 201 -5.62 -12.27 13.49
C LEU A 201 -6.42 -13.50 13.04
N GLY A 202 -6.90 -13.51 11.78
CA GLY A 202 -7.94 -14.44 11.30
C GLY A 202 -9.35 -14.03 11.72
#